data_AF-A0A8T3Z0B1-F1
#
_entry.id   AF-A0A8T3Z0B1-F1
#
_cell.length_a   1.000
_cell.length_b   1.000
_cell.length_c   1.000
_cell.angle_alpha   90.00
_cell.angle_beta   90.00
_cell.angle_gamma   90.00
#
_symmetry.space_group_name_H-M   'P 1'
#
loop_
_entity.id
_entity.type
_entity.pdbx_description
1 polymer ?
#
loop_
_entity_poly.entity_id
_entity_poly.type
_entity_poly.pdbx_seq_one_letter_code
_entity_poly.pdbx_strand_id
1 'polypeptide(L)'
;MDTVNTTNSTNTTGNTTFIINEDQAKKIALQGNTGYSASDPLQGTIVVNQTTVVVWVVPISKGSISKTVYVDVNTGKVINV
;
A
#
# COMPACT_ATOMS: atom_id res chain seq x y z
N MET A 1 -21.25 20.44 -16.97
CA MET A 1 -20.16 20.90 -16.11
C MET A 1 -20.35 20.24 -14.75
N ASP A 2 -19.65 19.22 -14.28
CA ASP A 2 -18.62 18.38 -14.85
C ASP A 2 -18.68 17.01 -14.12
N THR A 3 -18.34 16.00 -14.89
CA THR A 3 -18.07 14.57 -14.67
C THR A 3 -17.93 14.05 -13.23
N VAL A 4 -18.79 13.09 -12.90
CA VAL A 4 -18.65 12.15 -11.77
C VAL A 4 -17.43 11.25 -12.02
N ASN A 5 -16.38 11.39 -11.21
CA ASN A 5 -15.23 10.48 -11.27
C ASN A 5 -15.53 9.18 -10.49
N THR A 6 -16.37 8.33 -11.09
CA THR A 6 -16.59 6.96 -10.63
C THR A 6 -15.32 6.16 -10.92
N THR A 7 -14.45 5.99 -9.93
CA THR A 7 -13.34 5.05 -10.07
C THR A 7 -13.89 3.65 -9.85
N ASN A 8 -14.35 3.02 -10.92
CA ASN A 8 -14.60 1.57 -10.97
C ASN A 8 -13.34 0.85 -10.47
N SER A 9 -13.46 0.05 -9.43
CA SER A 9 -12.50 -1.02 -9.16
C SER A 9 -13.25 -2.34 -9.29
N THR A 10 -12.75 -3.09 -10.25
CA THR A 10 -13.31 -4.22 -10.96
C THR A 10 -13.69 -5.38 -10.03
N ASN A 11 -14.89 -5.93 -10.25
CA ASN A 11 -15.30 -7.22 -9.75
C ASN A 11 -14.42 -8.29 -10.42
N THR A 12 -13.77 -9.18 -9.68
CA THR A 12 -13.28 -10.46 -10.25
C THR A 12 -13.27 -11.54 -9.19
N THR A 13 -14.28 -12.40 -9.26
CA THR A 13 -14.28 -13.72 -8.64
C THR A 13 -13.31 -14.60 -9.42
N GLY A 14 -12.17 -14.90 -8.81
CA GLY A 14 -11.20 -15.84 -9.34
C GLY A 14 -10.23 -16.17 -8.22
N ASN A 15 -9.96 -17.44 -8.00
CA ASN A 15 -8.86 -17.92 -7.16
C ASN A 15 -7.56 -17.30 -7.71
N THR A 16 -7.17 -16.14 -7.17
CA THR A 16 -6.09 -15.30 -7.70
C THR A 16 -5.31 -14.81 -6.50
N THR A 17 -4.01 -15.10 -6.48
CA THR A 17 -3.06 -14.48 -5.55
C THR A 17 -3.23 -12.98 -5.68
N PHE A 18 -3.81 -12.35 -4.65
CA PHE A 18 -4.26 -10.96 -4.72
C PHE A 18 -3.05 -10.03 -4.60
N ILE A 19 -2.32 -9.86 -5.70
CA ILE A 19 -1.16 -8.96 -5.74
C ILE A 19 -1.69 -7.54 -5.85
N ILE A 20 -1.58 -6.77 -4.76
CA ILE A 20 -1.92 -5.34 -4.80
C ILE A 20 -0.87 -4.60 -5.64
N ASN A 21 -1.33 -3.60 -6.39
CA ASN A 21 -0.44 -2.72 -7.16
C ASN A 21 0.09 -1.55 -6.31
N GLU A 22 1.01 -0.78 -6.87
CA GLU A 22 1.65 0.38 -6.24
C GLU A 22 0.64 1.43 -5.75
N ASP A 23 -0.37 1.75 -6.57
CA ASP A 23 -1.40 2.73 -6.22
C ASP A 23 -2.27 2.27 -5.05
N GLN A 24 -2.58 0.97 -4.99
CA GLN A 24 -3.28 0.37 -3.87
C GLN A 24 -2.42 0.42 -2.60
N ALA A 25 -1.12 0.10 -2.71
CA ALA A 25 -0.19 0.19 -1.59
C ALA A 25 -0.07 1.62 -1.05
N LYS A 26 0.02 2.64 -1.93
CA LYS A 26 -0.01 4.06 -1.54
C LYS A 26 -1.29 4.41 -0.79
N LYS A 27 -2.45 4.03 -1.33
CA LYS A 27 -3.75 4.27 -0.70
C LYS A 27 -3.81 3.65 0.69
N ILE A 28 -3.40 2.39 0.83
CA ILE A 28 -3.37 1.67 2.11
C ILE A 28 -2.40 2.33 3.10
N ALA A 29 -1.19 2.71 2.67
CA ALA A 29 -0.22 3.37 3.52
C ALA A 29 -0.71 4.74 4.04
N LEU A 30 -1.54 5.43 3.26
CA LEU A 30 -2.16 6.70 3.65
C LEU A 30 -3.41 6.51 4.51
N GLN A 31 -4.03 5.32 4.55
CA GLN A 31 -5.15 5.05 5.44
C GLN A 31 -4.69 5.15 6.90
N GLY A 32 -5.22 6.13 7.63
CA GLY A 32 -4.84 6.43 9.01
C GLY A 32 -3.69 7.44 9.16
N ASN A 33 -3.01 7.83 8.07
CA ASN A 33 -1.94 8.84 8.07
C ASN A 33 -2.43 10.17 7.49
N THR A 34 -3.42 10.79 8.13
CA THR A 34 -4.03 12.02 7.64
C THR A 34 -3.03 13.19 7.58
N GLY A 35 -2.92 13.76 6.38
CA GLY A 35 -2.01 14.87 6.07
C GLY A 35 -0.58 14.43 5.76
N TYR A 36 -0.33 13.14 5.57
CA TYR A 36 0.90 12.64 4.96
C TYR A 36 0.74 12.53 3.44
N SER A 37 1.83 12.67 2.71
CA SER A 37 1.96 12.32 1.29
C SER A 37 2.78 11.03 1.16
N ALA A 38 2.41 10.17 0.22
CA ALA A 38 3.17 8.96 -0.11
C ALA A 38 4.05 9.22 -1.34
N SER A 39 5.28 8.75 -1.28
CA SER A 39 6.18 8.66 -2.45
C SER A 39 5.95 7.35 -3.21
N ASP A 40 6.67 7.15 -4.30
CA ASP A 40 6.60 5.90 -5.05
C ASP A 40 7.03 4.71 -4.20
N PRO A 41 6.17 3.67 -4.10
CA PRO A 41 6.48 2.50 -3.32
C PRO A 41 7.50 1.64 -4.06
N LEU A 42 8.34 0.97 -3.28
CA LEU A 42 9.35 0.05 -3.78
C LEU A 42 8.98 -1.36 -3.34
N GLN A 43 9.06 -2.34 -4.23
CA GLN A 43 8.87 -3.72 -3.83
C GLN A 43 10.13 -4.22 -3.12
N GLY A 44 9.95 -4.88 -1.99
CA GLY A 44 11.03 -5.46 -1.20
C GLY A 44 10.56 -6.68 -0.41
N THR A 45 11.45 -7.19 0.43
CA THR A 45 11.14 -8.27 1.35
C THR A 45 11.55 -7.89 2.76
N ILE A 46 10.77 -8.35 3.73
CA ILE A 46 11.07 -8.21 5.15
C ILE A 46 10.94 -9.57 5.83
N VAL A 47 11.62 -9.76 6.94
CA VAL A 47 11.49 -10.98 7.75
C VAL A 47 10.67 -10.65 8.99
N VAL A 48 9.51 -11.28 9.12
CA VAL A 48 8.60 -11.14 10.27
C VAL A 48 8.42 -12.51 10.89
N ASN A 49 8.73 -12.67 12.18
CA ASN A 49 8.63 -13.95 12.88
C ASN A 49 9.31 -15.11 12.13
N GLN A 50 10.52 -14.90 11.61
CA GLN A 50 11.29 -15.84 10.80
C GLN A 50 10.65 -16.22 9.44
N THR A 51 9.60 -15.52 9.02
CA THR A 51 8.96 -15.69 7.71
C THR A 51 9.32 -14.53 6.81
N THR A 52 9.84 -14.81 5.62
CA THR A 52 10.08 -13.79 4.58
C THR A 52 8.77 -13.41 3.92
N VAL A 53 8.41 -12.14 3.98
CA VAL A 53 7.19 -11.58 3.39
C VAL A 53 7.57 -10.57 2.31
N VAL A 54 6.92 -10.65 1.15
CA VAL A 54 7.07 -9.67 0.07
C VAL A 54 6.16 -8.48 0.37
N VAL A 55 6.74 -7.28 0.42
CA VAL A 55 6.04 -6.05 0.81
C VAL A 55 6.30 -4.91 -0.18
N TRP A 56 5.33 -4.01 -0.27
CA TRP A 56 5.51 -2.66 -0.76
C TRP A 56 6.03 -1.79 0.37
N VAL A 57 7.21 -1.21 0.16
CA VAL A 57 7.84 -0.23 1.04
C VAL A 57 7.37 1.14 0.59
N VAL A 58 6.49 1.77 1.38
CA VAL A 58 5.89 3.07 1.03
C VAL A 58 6.45 4.16 1.94
N PRO A 59 7.34 5.04 1.44
CA PRO A 59 7.78 6.20 2.19
C PRO A 59 6.64 7.22 2.25
N ILE A 60 6.25 7.62 3.46
CA ILE A 60 5.27 8.67 3.70
C ILE A 60 5.92 9.84 4.44
N SER A 61 5.49 11.07 4.14
CA SER A 61 6.04 12.28 4.76
C SER A 61 4.98 13.34 5.07
N LYS A 62 5.20 14.11 6.12
CA LYS A 62 4.37 15.25 6.53
C LYS A 62 5.28 16.34 7.07
N GLY A 63 5.56 17.36 6.25
CA GLY A 63 6.54 18.39 6.59
C GLY A 63 7.93 17.77 6.80
N SER A 64 8.48 17.92 8.00
CA SER A 64 9.78 17.34 8.40
C SER A 64 9.69 15.90 8.94
N ILE A 65 8.49 15.33 9.08
CA ILE A 65 8.31 13.96 9.59
C ILE A 65 8.27 12.99 8.41
N SER A 66 9.16 11.99 8.40
CA SER A 66 9.16 10.88 7.43
C SER A 66 8.99 9.54 8.15
N LYS A 67 8.21 8.64 7.56
CA LYS A 67 8.04 7.26 8.03
C LYS A 67 7.96 6.32 6.84
N THR A 68 8.24 5.05 7.08
CA THR A 68 8.09 4.00 6.08
C THR A 68 6.99 3.05 6.52
N VAL A 69 6.02 2.81 5.64
CA VAL A 69 4.94 1.85 5.85
C VAL A 69 5.20 0.63 4.98
N TYR A 70 5.15 -0.56 5.59
CA TYR A 70 5.29 -1.82 4.86
C TYR A 70 3.90 -2.39 4.62
N VAL A 71 3.54 -2.64 3.36
CA VAL A 71 2.25 -3.21 2.99
C VAL A 71 2.48 -4.56 2.34
N ASP A 72 1.91 -5.63 2.87
CA ASP A 72 1.98 -6.97 2.31
C ASP A 72 1.40 -7.00 0.90
N VAL A 73 2.20 -7.45 -0.07
CA VAL A 73 1.85 -7.46 -1.50
C VAL A 73 0.65 -8.36 -1.79
N ASN A 74 0.47 -9.44 -1.03
CA ASN A 74 -0.52 -10.48 -1.28
C ASN A 74 -1.88 -10.20 -0.61
N THR A 75 -1.90 -9.34 0.41
CA THR A 75 -3.08 -9.13 1.25
C THR A 75 -3.48 -7.67 1.41
N GLY A 76 -2.59 -6.71 1.11
CA GLY A 76 -2.85 -5.30 1.38
C GLY A 76 -2.84 -4.95 2.86
N LYS A 77 -2.31 -5.82 3.73
CA LYS A 77 -2.21 -5.52 5.16
C LYS A 77 -0.95 -4.72 5.45
N VAL A 78 -1.08 -3.69 6.27
CA VAL A 78 0.08 -3.01 6.84
C VAL A 78 0.76 -3.95 7.82
N ILE A 79 2.04 -4.21 7.59
CA ILE A 79 2.90 -4.99 8.46
C ILE A 79 3.62 -4.02 9.40
N ASN A 80 3.45 -4.22 10.70
CA ASN A 80 4.26 -3.56 11.71
C ASN A 80 5.51 -4.40 11.96
N VAL A 81 6.68 -3.78 11.75
CA VAL A 81 8.01 -4.34 12.01
C VAL A 81 8.65 -3.71 13.23
#